data_AF-A0A212AS44-F1
#
_entry.id   AF-A0A212AS44-F1
#
_cell.length_a   1.000
_cell.length_b   1.000
_cell.length_c   1.000
_cell.angle_alpha   90.00
_cell.angle_beta   90.00
_cell.angle_gamma   90.00
#
_symmetry.space_group_name_H-M   'P 1'
#
loop_
_entity.id
_entity.type
_entity.pdbx_description
1 polymer ?
#
loop_
_entity_poly.entity_id
_entity_poly.type
_entity_poly.pdbx_seq_one_letter_code
_entity_poly.pdbx_strand_id
1 'polypeptide(L)'
;MGLLTVDEDGTVQATRFGRAVVDGLDDVAASLEGANHKIARLGAMVANRVLLAKPDRSGNPASGVPAGSNLRPLRAIWKAFRQLDNRLHWQDINRVLGHIHDEHELESAISRISEFRKRFPTGYSSEVELKELGQNALTNDPRHITPWFNRAGLGGVLIPSEAASDGFRTLTNENAAIFDSLLDEAVPEVPQDAWSNRSSYISYLMSPVEAAERPPLATADVNLVKEVLTAVRVHGARKIIALSGIPGTGKTRLARIVADQITDGDPSRSMEIQFHDSTSYEDFVEGFVPRADGQGFQLRPKTLRKINEKALEDPGREYVLVIEEFTRANAHSVLGELLTYIEHRGRNFTLSISQSETQIAPNLIVLTTMNPRDRSALSLDDAVNRRVHRIPVPSSVASLKEMLFSNLPHEVLDRLIEWFDRHLEDLPFGHGVFAHAKDAGALADIFNGTVRPLLSDPLGRIHEAYEAAYNSFPYRDTQPLEEAVSGDQGSKLSDAEGIPSIDQSA
;
A
#
# COMPACT_ATOMS: atom_id res chain seq x y z
N MET A 1 -0.53 36.29 -0.83
CA MET A 1 0.79 35.65 -0.81
C MET A 1 0.93 34.86 -2.09
N GLY A 2 1.91 35.17 -2.95
CA GLY A 2 2.21 34.34 -4.13
C GLY A 2 2.93 33.05 -3.73
N LEU A 3 3.05 32.09 -4.65
CA LEU A 3 3.87 30.88 -4.45
C LEU A 3 5.37 31.21 -4.45
N LEU A 4 5.75 32.32 -5.09
CA LEU A 4 7.12 32.82 -5.21
C LEU A 4 7.21 34.27 -4.72
N THR A 5 8.37 34.66 -4.17
CA THR A 5 8.82 36.05 -3.94
C THR A 5 10.00 36.34 -4.84
N VAL A 6 10.27 37.63 -5.03
CA VAL A 6 11.52 38.11 -5.62
C VAL A 6 12.15 39.02 -4.59
N ASP A 7 13.36 38.70 -4.17
CA ASP A 7 14.14 39.50 -3.22
C ASP A 7 14.70 40.75 -3.92
N GLU A 8 15.19 41.73 -3.14
CA GLU A 8 15.66 43.03 -3.67
C GLU A 8 16.86 42.90 -4.62
N ASP A 9 17.59 41.79 -4.56
CA ASP A 9 18.68 41.43 -5.46
C ASP A 9 18.23 40.70 -6.74
N GLY A 10 16.91 40.52 -6.92
CA GLY A 10 16.30 39.88 -8.08
C GLY A 10 16.20 38.36 -7.97
N THR A 11 16.55 37.76 -6.83
CA THR A 11 16.51 36.31 -6.65
C THR A 11 15.08 35.83 -6.41
N VAL A 12 14.62 34.85 -7.19
CA VAL A 12 13.27 34.28 -7.05
C VAL A 12 13.31 33.11 -6.06
N GLN A 13 12.51 33.18 -4.99
CA GLN A 13 12.40 32.11 -3.99
C GLN A 13 10.95 31.71 -3.71
N ALA A 14 10.71 30.47 -3.30
CA ALA A 14 9.39 30.03 -2.87
C ALA A 14 9.00 30.64 -1.52
N THR A 15 7.80 31.22 -1.44
CA THR A 15 7.22 31.69 -0.16
C THR A 15 7.04 30.50 0.79
N ARG A 16 6.81 30.78 2.08
CA ARG A 16 6.41 29.74 3.04
C ARG A 16 5.17 28.95 2.60
N PHE A 17 4.22 29.61 1.93
CA PHE A 17 3.07 28.95 1.31
C PHE A 17 3.45 28.16 0.05
N GLY A 18 4.34 28.69 -0.79
CA GLY A 18 4.89 27.99 -1.95
C GLY A 18 5.65 26.71 -1.60
N ARG A 19 6.48 26.75 -0.55
CA ARG A 19 7.15 25.56 -0.01
C ARG A 19 6.15 24.53 0.51
N ALA A 20 5.19 24.94 1.33
CA ALA A 20 4.15 24.03 1.81
C ALA A 20 3.30 23.40 0.67
N VAL A 21 3.10 24.12 -0.43
CA VAL A 21 2.43 23.57 -1.63
C VAL A 21 3.33 22.60 -2.39
N VAL A 22 4.63 22.88 -2.53
CA VAL A 22 5.61 21.97 -3.14
C VAL A 22 5.79 20.72 -2.29
N ASP A 23 6.05 20.86 -1.00
CA ASP A 23 6.17 19.77 -0.03
C ASP A 23 4.88 18.93 -0.02
N GLY A 24 3.70 19.56 -0.06
CA GLY A 24 2.43 18.85 -0.15
C GLY A 24 2.21 18.13 -1.49
N LEU A 25 2.72 18.67 -2.60
CA LEU A 25 2.69 18.00 -3.90
C LEU A 25 3.68 16.84 -3.96
N ASP A 26 4.85 16.98 -3.32
CA ASP A 26 5.86 15.93 -3.19
C ASP A 26 5.37 14.82 -2.25
N ASP A 27 4.67 15.16 -1.15
CA ASP A 27 4.01 14.19 -0.27
C ASP A 27 2.88 13.45 -0.98
N VAL A 28 2.08 14.15 -1.80
CA VAL A 28 1.06 13.53 -2.65
C VAL A 28 1.71 12.65 -3.71
N ALA A 29 2.82 13.07 -4.32
CA ALA A 29 3.58 12.29 -5.28
C ALA A 29 4.19 11.04 -4.64
N ALA A 30 4.78 11.15 -3.45
CA ALA A 30 5.33 10.04 -2.67
C ALA A 30 4.23 9.09 -2.17
N SER A 31 3.05 9.62 -1.81
CA SER A 31 1.89 8.82 -1.44
C SER A 31 1.28 8.09 -2.64
N LEU A 32 1.21 8.75 -3.81
CA LEU A 32 0.83 8.14 -5.08
C LEU A 32 1.87 7.09 -5.52
N GLU A 33 3.15 7.35 -5.32
CA GLU A 33 4.25 6.43 -5.61
C GLU A 33 4.18 5.22 -4.68
N GLY A 34 3.97 5.40 -3.37
CA GLY A 34 3.75 4.31 -2.41
C GLY A 34 2.48 3.49 -2.69
N ALA A 35 1.39 4.14 -3.11
CA ALA A 35 0.18 3.45 -3.54
C ALA A 35 0.39 2.67 -4.85
N ASN A 36 1.11 3.26 -5.81
CA ASN A 36 1.52 2.59 -7.06
C ASN A 36 2.44 1.40 -6.77
N HIS A 37 3.36 1.50 -5.82
CA HIS A 37 4.24 0.42 -5.38
C HIS A 37 3.46 -0.72 -4.72
N LYS A 38 2.47 -0.42 -3.88
CA LYS A 38 1.61 -1.44 -3.26
C LYS A 38 0.74 -2.16 -4.30
N ILE A 39 0.16 -1.41 -5.24
CA ILE A 39 -0.62 -1.97 -6.36
C ILE A 39 0.28 -2.78 -7.30
N ALA A 40 1.49 -2.28 -7.58
CA ALA A 40 2.49 -2.97 -8.38
C ALA A 40 2.95 -4.26 -7.70
N ARG A 41 3.16 -4.25 -6.39
CA ARG A 41 3.50 -5.45 -5.63
C ARG A 41 2.37 -6.48 -5.71
N LEU A 42 1.12 -6.08 -5.48
CA LEU A 42 -0.03 -7.00 -5.59
C LEU A 42 -0.21 -7.54 -7.01
N GLY A 43 -0.09 -6.69 -8.03
CA GLY A 43 -0.15 -7.09 -9.44
C GLY A 43 1.01 -8.01 -9.82
N ALA A 44 2.20 -7.77 -9.25
CA ALA A 44 3.38 -8.57 -9.48
C ALA A 44 3.30 -9.93 -8.80
N MET A 45 2.71 -10.03 -7.61
CA MET A 45 2.46 -11.32 -6.94
C MET A 45 1.57 -12.24 -7.81
N VAL A 46 0.55 -11.68 -8.48
CA VAL A 46 -0.28 -12.43 -9.44
C VAL A 46 0.52 -12.76 -10.71
N ALA A 47 1.26 -11.78 -11.25
CA ALA A 47 2.11 -11.97 -12.42
C ALA A 47 3.18 -13.06 -12.22
N ASN A 48 3.67 -13.22 -10.98
CA ASN A 48 4.65 -14.21 -10.56
C ASN A 48 4.15 -15.66 -10.75
N ARG A 49 2.83 -15.86 -10.87
CA ARG A 49 2.18 -17.17 -10.97
C ARG A 49 1.79 -17.57 -12.39
N VAL A 50 1.82 -16.63 -13.33
CA VAL A 50 1.32 -16.83 -14.69
C VAL A 50 2.15 -17.87 -15.42
N LEU A 51 1.52 -18.97 -15.84
CA LEU A 51 2.12 -20.01 -16.67
C LEU A 51 2.15 -19.63 -18.15
N LEU A 52 3.17 -20.10 -18.86
CA LEU A 52 3.23 -20.06 -20.32
C LEU A 52 2.09 -20.91 -20.91
N ALA A 53 1.91 -22.14 -20.42
CA ALA A 53 0.84 -23.07 -20.79
C ALA A 53 -0.50 -22.79 -20.10
N LYS A 54 -0.89 -21.52 -19.95
CA LYS A 54 -2.21 -21.19 -19.37
C LYS A 54 -3.36 -21.71 -20.25
N PRO A 55 -4.39 -22.36 -19.69
CA PRO A 55 -5.51 -22.88 -20.47
C PRO A 55 -6.36 -21.74 -21.07
N ASP A 56 -6.74 -21.92 -22.32
CA ASP A 56 -7.74 -21.09 -23.01
C ASP A 56 -9.17 -21.45 -22.58
N ARG A 57 -10.19 -20.96 -23.30
CA ARG A 57 -11.59 -21.31 -22.99
C ARG A 57 -11.92 -22.79 -23.21
N SER A 58 -11.12 -23.47 -24.01
CA SER A 58 -11.28 -24.89 -24.37
C SER A 58 -10.37 -25.80 -23.53
N GLY A 59 -9.61 -25.23 -22.58
CA GLY A 59 -8.69 -25.98 -21.74
C GLY A 59 -7.32 -26.26 -22.37
N ASN A 60 -7.01 -25.66 -23.52
CA ASN A 60 -5.76 -25.90 -24.24
C ASN A 60 -4.79 -24.72 -24.10
N PRO A 61 -3.47 -24.96 -24.08
CA PRO A 61 -2.48 -23.88 -24.14
C PRO A 61 -2.48 -23.21 -25.52
N ALA A 62 -1.77 -22.09 -25.64
CA ALA A 62 -1.58 -21.43 -26.92
C ALA A 62 -0.86 -22.35 -27.94
N SER A 63 -1.17 -22.19 -29.23
CA SER A 63 -0.51 -22.95 -30.30
C SER A 63 1.00 -22.83 -30.22
N GLY A 64 1.71 -23.95 -30.27
CA GLY A 64 3.17 -24.01 -30.15
C GLY A 64 3.70 -24.13 -28.71
N VAL A 65 2.85 -24.02 -27.69
CA VAL A 65 3.23 -24.20 -26.29
C VAL A 65 2.92 -25.64 -25.84
N PRO A 66 3.90 -26.39 -25.30
CA PRO A 66 3.66 -27.72 -24.73
C PRO A 66 2.67 -27.68 -23.56
N ALA A 67 1.72 -28.62 -23.49
CA ALA A 67 0.70 -28.64 -22.44
C ALA A 67 1.24 -28.82 -21.01
N GLY A 68 2.42 -29.43 -20.87
CA GLY A 68 3.09 -29.61 -19.57
C GLY A 68 4.10 -28.51 -19.22
N SER A 69 4.20 -27.45 -20.02
CA SER A 69 5.19 -26.38 -19.83
C SER A 69 4.98 -25.69 -18.48
N ASN A 70 5.97 -25.82 -17.59
CA ASN A 70 5.92 -25.24 -16.25
C ASN A 70 6.51 -23.82 -16.17
N LEU A 71 6.97 -23.27 -17.30
CA LEU A 71 7.61 -21.96 -17.36
C LEU A 71 6.65 -20.84 -16.97
N ARG A 72 7.16 -19.92 -16.14
CA ARG A 72 6.50 -18.66 -15.78
C ARG A 72 7.20 -17.50 -16.48
N PRO A 73 6.71 -17.05 -17.65
CA PRO A 73 7.47 -16.16 -18.54
C PRO A 73 7.78 -14.79 -17.92
N LEU A 74 6.89 -14.25 -17.08
CA LEU A 74 7.13 -12.96 -16.41
C LEU A 74 8.24 -13.06 -15.35
N ARG A 75 8.19 -14.14 -14.54
CA ARG A 75 9.23 -14.46 -13.57
C ARG A 75 10.58 -14.74 -14.24
N ALA A 76 10.58 -15.40 -15.40
CA ALA A 76 11.77 -15.61 -16.21
C ALA A 76 12.40 -14.29 -16.69
N ILE A 77 11.59 -13.33 -17.13
CA ILE A 77 12.04 -11.98 -17.49
C ILE A 77 12.66 -11.28 -16.28
N TRP A 78 12.06 -11.37 -15.09
CA TRP A 78 12.62 -10.76 -13.87
C TRP A 78 13.95 -11.38 -13.45
N LYS A 79 14.06 -12.71 -13.46
CA LYS A 79 15.34 -13.41 -13.23
C LYS A 79 16.41 -12.96 -14.21
N ALA A 80 16.06 -12.89 -15.50
CA ALA A 80 16.98 -12.44 -16.53
C ALA A 80 17.43 -10.99 -16.32
N PHE A 81 16.53 -10.07 -15.92
CA PHE A 81 16.94 -8.72 -15.52
C PHE A 81 17.96 -8.74 -14.38
N ARG A 82 17.67 -9.46 -13.29
CA ARG A 82 18.52 -9.47 -12.10
C ARG A 82 19.89 -10.12 -12.35
N GLN A 83 19.96 -11.12 -13.21
CA GLN A 83 21.20 -11.82 -13.55
C GLN A 83 21.98 -11.18 -14.72
N LEU A 84 21.38 -10.22 -15.45
CA LEU A 84 22.00 -9.55 -16.60
C LEU A 84 22.11 -8.03 -16.37
N ASP A 85 22.68 -7.68 -15.20
CA ASP A 85 23.04 -6.31 -14.81
C ASP A 85 21.85 -5.34 -14.79
N ASN A 86 20.68 -5.80 -14.36
CA ASN A 86 19.44 -5.02 -14.32
C ASN A 86 19.01 -4.46 -15.68
N ARG A 87 19.48 -5.05 -16.79
CA ARG A 87 19.19 -4.59 -18.15
C ARG A 87 18.85 -5.73 -19.10
N LEU A 88 17.77 -5.57 -19.87
CA LEU A 88 17.39 -6.50 -20.94
C LEU A 88 17.14 -5.78 -22.26
N HIS A 89 17.65 -6.37 -23.34
CA HIS A 89 17.34 -5.97 -24.70
C HIS A 89 16.19 -6.83 -25.24
N TRP A 90 15.37 -6.28 -26.13
CA TRP A 90 14.23 -7.03 -26.70
C TRP A 90 14.65 -8.27 -27.51
N GLN A 91 15.86 -8.27 -28.09
CA GLN A 91 16.43 -9.43 -28.76
C GLN A 91 16.79 -10.57 -27.78
N ASP A 92 17.08 -10.27 -26.51
CA ASP A 92 17.34 -11.32 -25.51
C ASP A 92 16.08 -12.15 -25.28
N ILE A 93 14.92 -11.48 -25.30
CA ILE A 93 13.63 -12.15 -25.25
C ILE A 93 13.36 -12.85 -26.57
N ASN A 94 13.46 -12.16 -27.71
CA ASN A 94 13.06 -12.71 -29.01
C ASN A 94 13.90 -13.91 -29.46
N ARG A 95 15.21 -13.91 -29.16
CA ARG A 95 16.16 -14.90 -29.69
C ARG A 95 16.56 -15.98 -28.69
N VAL A 96 16.26 -15.78 -27.40
CA VAL A 96 16.65 -16.71 -26.35
C VAL A 96 15.47 -17.06 -25.46
N LEU A 97 14.95 -16.13 -24.65
CA LEU A 97 13.88 -16.44 -23.68
C LEU A 97 12.56 -16.87 -24.36
N GLY A 98 12.33 -16.49 -25.61
CA GLY A 98 11.16 -16.87 -26.39
C GLY A 98 11.17 -18.31 -26.89
N HIS A 99 12.28 -19.05 -26.72
CA HIS A 99 12.42 -20.44 -27.17
C HIS A 99 12.33 -21.47 -26.03
N ILE A 100 12.37 -21.02 -24.78
CA ILE A 100 12.26 -21.92 -23.62
C ILE A 100 10.79 -22.18 -23.28
N HIS A 101 10.51 -23.38 -22.80
CA HIS A 101 9.17 -23.82 -22.40
C HIS A 101 9.13 -24.32 -20.96
N ASP A 102 10.27 -24.61 -20.33
CA ASP A 102 10.31 -25.11 -18.97
C ASP A 102 11.32 -24.35 -18.09
N GLU A 103 11.05 -24.30 -16.78
CA GLU A 103 11.86 -23.54 -15.82
C GLU A 103 13.32 -24.02 -15.75
N HIS A 104 13.58 -25.30 -15.99
CA HIS A 104 14.92 -25.87 -15.95
C HIS A 104 15.83 -25.37 -17.09
N GLU A 105 15.26 -24.84 -18.17
CA GLU A 105 16.01 -24.30 -19.31
C GLU A 105 16.52 -22.86 -19.05
N LEU A 106 15.93 -22.15 -18.08
CA LEU A 106 16.11 -20.71 -17.89
C LEU A 106 17.56 -20.31 -17.57
N GLU A 107 18.23 -21.02 -16.67
CA GLU A 107 19.61 -20.68 -16.28
C GLU A 107 20.57 -20.82 -17.46
N SER A 108 20.36 -21.82 -18.32
CA SER A 108 21.15 -21.99 -19.56
C SER A 108 20.88 -20.87 -20.58
N ALA A 109 19.62 -20.44 -20.69
CA ALA A 109 19.22 -19.34 -21.54
C ALA A 109 19.83 -17.99 -21.10
N ILE A 110 19.80 -17.70 -19.80
CA ILE A 110 20.42 -16.49 -19.24
C ILE A 110 21.94 -16.52 -19.43
N SER A 111 22.58 -17.67 -19.18
CA SER A 111 24.01 -17.87 -19.39
C SER A 111 24.41 -17.59 -20.84
N ARG A 112 23.63 -18.06 -21.82
CA ARG A 112 23.84 -17.77 -23.25
C ARG A 112 23.79 -16.28 -23.56
N ILE A 113 22.85 -15.53 -22.99
CA ILE A 113 22.77 -14.07 -23.16
C ILE A 113 24.00 -13.40 -22.53
N SER A 114 24.40 -13.80 -21.33
CA SER A 114 25.58 -13.28 -20.65
C SER A 114 26.86 -13.50 -21.46
N GLU A 115 27.07 -14.70 -21.98
CA GLU A 115 28.21 -15.05 -22.84
C GLU A 115 28.22 -14.25 -24.14
N PHE A 116 27.05 -14.09 -24.78
CA PHE A 116 26.92 -13.24 -25.97
C PHE A 116 27.34 -11.81 -25.68
N ARG A 117 26.84 -11.20 -24.59
CA ARG A 117 27.18 -9.81 -24.20
C ARG A 117 28.66 -9.64 -23.87
N LYS A 118 29.30 -10.64 -23.25
CA LYS A 118 30.75 -10.65 -22.98
C LYS A 118 31.56 -10.70 -24.27
N ARG A 119 31.13 -11.49 -25.24
CA ARG A 119 31.83 -11.68 -26.53
C ARG A 119 31.57 -10.53 -27.50
N PHE A 120 30.37 -9.95 -27.48
CA PHE A 120 29.92 -8.89 -28.38
C PHE A 120 29.25 -7.74 -27.58
N PRO A 121 30.02 -6.87 -26.90
CA PRO A 121 29.44 -5.79 -26.09
C PRO A 121 28.55 -4.81 -26.87
N THR A 122 28.82 -4.61 -28.16
CA THR A 122 28.00 -3.79 -29.10
C THR A 122 27.18 -4.66 -30.07
N GLY A 123 27.00 -5.94 -29.74
CA GLY A 123 26.53 -6.99 -30.66
C GLY A 123 25.10 -6.84 -31.17
N TYR A 124 24.29 -5.97 -30.56
CA TYR A 124 22.88 -5.80 -30.90
C TYR A 124 22.62 -4.96 -32.16
N SER A 125 23.66 -4.32 -32.69
CA SER A 125 23.58 -3.52 -33.93
C SER A 125 23.94 -4.31 -35.19
N SER A 126 24.41 -5.55 -35.05
CA SER A 126 24.90 -6.39 -36.16
C SER A 126 24.06 -7.65 -36.30
N GLU A 127 23.36 -7.79 -37.43
CA GLU A 127 22.57 -8.99 -37.72
C GLU A 127 23.44 -10.26 -37.84
N VAL A 128 24.73 -10.11 -38.17
CA VAL A 128 25.68 -11.23 -38.21
C VAL A 128 25.96 -11.74 -36.79
N GLU A 129 26.20 -10.83 -35.85
CA GLU A 129 26.49 -11.18 -34.45
C GLU A 129 25.23 -11.68 -33.75
N LEU A 130 24.08 -11.06 -34.00
CA LEU A 130 22.81 -11.49 -33.43
C LEU A 130 22.41 -12.93 -33.81
N LYS A 131 22.96 -13.52 -34.89
CA LYS A 131 22.76 -14.94 -35.21
C LYS A 131 23.40 -15.87 -34.17
N GLU A 132 24.49 -15.44 -33.53
CA GLU A 132 25.11 -16.19 -32.43
C GLU A 132 24.20 -16.19 -31.19
N LEU A 133 23.51 -15.07 -30.93
CA LEU A 133 22.51 -14.97 -29.85
C LEU A 133 21.35 -15.93 -30.08
N GLY A 134 20.85 -16.07 -31.32
CA GLY A 134 19.84 -17.05 -31.68
C GLY A 134 19.00 -16.67 -32.90
N GLN A 135 18.07 -17.55 -33.27
CA GLN A 135 17.05 -17.24 -34.29
C GLN A 135 15.87 -16.51 -33.64
N ASN A 136 15.13 -15.71 -34.42
CA ASN A 136 13.94 -15.04 -33.90
C ASN A 136 12.84 -16.07 -33.60
N ALA A 137 12.27 -16.02 -32.39
CA ALA A 137 11.06 -16.76 -32.04
C ALA A 137 9.81 -16.16 -32.71
N LEU A 138 9.79 -14.83 -32.88
CA LEU A 138 8.76 -14.08 -33.58
C LEU A 138 9.37 -13.34 -34.79
N THR A 139 8.78 -12.21 -35.17
CA THR A 139 9.34 -11.31 -36.18
C THR A 139 10.49 -10.48 -35.62
N ASN A 140 11.31 -9.87 -36.49
CA ASN A 140 12.37 -8.95 -36.08
C ASN A 140 11.83 -7.52 -35.83
N ASP A 141 10.69 -7.42 -35.15
CA ASP A 141 10.04 -6.15 -34.81
C ASP A 141 9.81 -6.09 -33.28
N PRO A 142 10.42 -5.10 -32.59
CA PRO A 142 10.35 -5.01 -31.13
C PRO A 142 8.92 -4.88 -30.59
N ARG A 143 7.97 -4.41 -31.41
CA ARG A 143 6.55 -4.27 -31.02
C ARG A 143 5.89 -5.60 -30.68
N HIS A 144 6.44 -6.73 -31.13
CA HIS A 144 5.96 -8.06 -30.74
C HIS A 144 6.49 -8.52 -29.37
N ILE A 145 7.57 -7.89 -28.88
CA ILE A 145 8.18 -8.17 -27.57
C ILE A 145 7.72 -7.17 -26.52
N THR A 146 7.46 -5.92 -26.89
CA THR A 146 6.96 -4.87 -25.97
C THR A 146 5.79 -5.31 -25.08
N PRO A 147 4.78 -6.08 -25.54
CA PRO A 147 3.72 -6.58 -24.67
C PRO A 147 4.21 -7.47 -23.52
N TRP A 148 5.31 -8.20 -23.70
CA TRP A 148 5.91 -9.02 -22.64
C TRP A 148 6.59 -8.16 -21.58
N PHE A 149 7.36 -7.14 -21.99
CA PHE A 149 7.91 -6.15 -21.06
C PHE A 149 6.82 -5.39 -20.33
N ASN A 150 5.78 -4.95 -21.01
CA ASN A 150 4.68 -4.22 -20.37
C ASN A 150 3.92 -5.11 -19.38
N ARG A 151 3.76 -6.41 -19.64
CA ARG A 151 3.16 -7.33 -18.66
C ARG A 151 4.08 -7.58 -17.48
N ALA A 152 5.37 -7.82 -17.72
CA ALA A 152 6.36 -8.02 -16.66
C ALA A 152 6.59 -6.75 -15.81
N GLY A 153 6.39 -5.57 -16.43
CA GLY A 153 6.59 -4.25 -15.83
C GLY A 153 5.31 -3.60 -15.33
N LEU A 154 4.17 -4.29 -15.40
CA LEU A 154 2.84 -3.77 -15.03
C LEU A 154 2.49 -2.42 -15.67
N GLY A 155 2.71 -2.31 -16.98
CA GLY A 155 2.34 -1.13 -17.77
C GLY A 155 3.30 0.05 -17.62
N GLY A 156 4.53 -0.19 -17.17
CA GLY A 156 5.56 0.86 -17.04
C GLY A 156 6.03 1.10 -15.62
N VAL A 157 5.36 0.52 -14.63
CA VAL A 157 5.59 0.78 -13.21
C VAL A 157 6.92 0.17 -12.73
N LEU A 158 7.15 -1.10 -13.06
CA LEU A 158 8.35 -1.83 -12.59
C LEU A 158 9.45 -1.88 -13.66
N ILE A 159 9.06 -1.90 -14.93
CA ILE A 159 9.97 -1.82 -16.07
C ILE A 159 9.47 -0.65 -16.91
N PRO A 160 10.34 0.30 -17.33
CA PRO A 160 9.93 1.40 -18.19
C PRO A 160 9.13 0.90 -19.41
N SER A 161 8.13 1.64 -19.88
CA SER A 161 7.28 1.27 -21.03
C SER A 161 7.95 1.51 -22.38
N GLU A 162 8.94 2.40 -22.44
CA GLU A 162 9.78 2.64 -23.62
C GLU A 162 11.21 2.11 -23.39
N ALA A 163 11.84 1.64 -24.47
CA ALA A 163 13.25 1.25 -24.43
C ALA A 163 14.13 2.48 -24.69
N ALA A 164 15.36 2.44 -24.21
CA ALA A 164 16.37 3.41 -24.61
C ALA A 164 16.71 3.28 -26.10
N SER A 165 17.45 4.24 -26.65
CA SER A 165 17.82 4.28 -28.08
C SER A 165 18.64 3.06 -28.52
N ASP A 166 19.31 2.39 -27.59
CA ASP A 166 20.05 1.15 -27.79
C ASP A 166 19.17 -0.12 -27.71
N GLY A 167 17.85 0.03 -27.54
CA GLY A 167 16.88 -1.06 -27.45
C GLY A 167 16.82 -1.76 -26.09
N PHE A 168 17.61 -1.32 -25.10
CA PHE A 168 17.58 -1.85 -23.75
C PHE A 168 16.52 -1.19 -22.88
N ARG A 169 16.04 -1.95 -21.90
CA ARG A 169 15.33 -1.44 -20.73
C ARG A 169 16.20 -1.69 -19.51
N THR A 170 16.18 -0.75 -18.56
CA THR A 170 17.00 -0.79 -17.34
C THR A 170 16.10 -0.62 -16.12
N LEU A 171 16.32 -1.41 -15.08
CA LEU A 171 15.64 -1.23 -13.80
C LEU A 171 16.30 -0.14 -12.96
N THR A 172 15.50 0.56 -12.16
CA THR A 172 15.99 1.34 -11.02
C THR A 172 16.39 0.40 -9.88
N ASN A 173 17.21 0.89 -8.95
CA ASN A 173 17.60 0.11 -7.75
C ASN A 173 16.38 -0.31 -6.92
N GLU A 174 15.39 0.57 -6.81
CA GLU A 174 14.13 0.31 -6.12
C GLU A 174 13.33 -0.83 -6.78
N ASN A 175 13.13 -0.76 -8.11
CA ASN A 175 12.42 -1.81 -8.84
C ASN A 175 13.19 -3.15 -8.83
N ALA A 176 14.52 -3.11 -8.81
CA ALA A 176 15.34 -4.30 -8.64
C ALA A 176 15.10 -4.97 -7.28
N ALA A 177 15.00 -4.20 -6.19
CA ALA A 177 14.70 -4.73 -4.86
C ALA A 177 13.29 -5.36 -4.77
N ILE A 178 12.31 -4.81 -5.49
CA ILE A 178 10.98 -5.41 -5.60
C ILE A 178 11.06 -6.77 -6.28
N PHE A 179 11.82 -6.89 -7.37
CA PHE A 179 12.03 -8.18 -8.03
C PHE A 179 12.76 -9.18 -7.15
N ASP A 180 13.76 -8.77 -6.37
CA ASP A 180 14.41 -9.66 -5.40
C ASP A 180 13.39 -10.23 -4.41
N SER A 181 12.57 -9.37 -3.80
CA SER A 181 11.50 -9.82 -2.90
C SER A 181 10.52 -10.79 -3.56
N LEU A 182 10.11 -10.56 -4.82
CA LEU A 182 9.17 -11.43 -5.53
C LEU A 182 9.82 -12.75 -6.00
N LEU A 183 11.12 -12.73 -6.27
CA LEU A 183 11.88 -13.91 -6.65
C LEU A 183 12.15 -14.81 -5.44
N ASP A 184 12.28 -14.25 -4.24
CA ASP A 184 12.39 -15.03 -3.00
C ASP A 184 11.05 -15.66 -2.55
N GLU A 185 9.91 -15.11 -2.98
CA GLU A 185 8.60 -15.68 -2.67
C GLU A 185 8.42 -17.08 -3.29
N ALA A 186 8.03 -18.05 -2.44
CA ALA A 186 7.65 -19.38 -2.88
C ALA A 186 6.37 -19.30 -3.74
N VAL A 187 6.44 -19.83 -4.96
CA VAL A 187 5.28 -19.87 -5.85
C VAL A 187 4.43 -21.09 -5.50
N PRO A 188 3.12 -20.93 -5.25
CA PRO A 188 2.27 -22.06 -4.90
C PRO A 188 2.26 -23.12 -6.01
N GLU A 189 2.07 -24.37 -5.61
CA GLU A 189 1.89 -25.48 -6.56
C GLU A 189 0.61 -25.27 -7.38
N VAL A 190 0.68 -25.64 -8.66
CA VAL A 190 -0.46 -25.51 -9.58
C VAL A 190 -1.40 -26.70 -9.36
N PRO A 191 -2.68 -26.46 -9.00
CA PRO A 191 -3.66 -27.54 -8.88
C PRO A 191 -3.77 -28.36 -10.16
N GLN A 192 -3.95 -29.69 -10.06
CA GLN A 192 -3.99 -30.56 -11.24
C GLN A 192 -5.05 -30.17 -12.27
N ASP A 193 -6.21 -29.71 -11.82
CA ASP A 193 -7.31 -29.26 -12.67
C ASP A 193 -7.06 -27.88 -13.30
N ALA A 194 -6.22 -27.04 -12.69
CA ALA A 194 -5.86 -25.71 -13.23
C ALA A 194 -5.04 -25.78 -14.54
N TRP A 195 -4.47 -26.94 -14.89
CA TRP A 195 -3.77 -27.14 -16.16
C TRP A 195 -4.70 -27.19 -17.37
N SER A 196 -5.94 -27.65 -17.19
CA SER A 196 -6.91 -27.84 -18.28
C SER A 196 -8.24 -27.12 -18.04
N ASN A 197 -8.45 -26.53 -16.86
CA ASN A 197 -9.64 -25.77 -16.53
C ASN A 197 -9.31 -24.29 -16.28
N ARG A 198 -9.86 -23.42 -17.14
CA ARG A 198 -9.67 -21.97 -17.05
C ARG A 198 -10.15 -21.38 -15.73
N SER A 199 -11.28 -21.84 -15.19
CA SER A 199 -11.83 -21.31 -13.93
C SER A 199 -10.93 -21.68 -12.76
N SER A 200 -10.46 -22.93 -12.70
CA SER A 200 -9.48 -23.37 -11.69
C SER A 200 -8.14 -22.63 -11.83
N TYR A 201 -7.69 -22.37 -13.07
CA TYR A 201 -6.50 -21.57 -13.33
C TYR A 201 -6.63 -20.12 -12.84
N ILE A 202 -7.76 -19.47 -13.11
CA ILE A 202 -8.03 -18.13 -12.57
C ILE A 202 -8.10 -18.17 -11.03
N SER A 203 -8.71 -19.19 -10.45
CA SER A 203 -8.74 -19.37 -8.99
C SER A 203 -7.34 -19.57 -8.39
N TYR A 204 -6.42 -20.23 -9.11
CA TYR A 204 -5.02 -20.36 -8.70
C TYR A 204 -4.27 -19.02 -8.79
N LEU A 205 -4.48 -18.23 -9.84
CA LEU A 205 -3.88 -16.89 -9.94
C LEU A 205 -4.35 -15.97 -8.82
N MET A 206 -5.64 -16.08 -8.48
CA MET A 206 -6.32 -15.28 -7.46
C MET A 206 -6.29 -15.93 -6.08
N SER A 207 -5.65 -17.09 -5.92
CA SER A 207 -5.55 -17.70 -4.60
C SER A 207 -4.82 -16.73 -3.70
N PRO A 208 -5.22 -16.58 -2.43
CA PRO A 208 -4.44 -15.78 -1.51
C PRO A 208 -3.01 -16.27 -1.59
N VAL A 209 -2.06 -15.37 -1.84
CA VAL A 209 -0.68 -15.66 -1.48
C VAL A 209 -0.78 -16.03 -0.02
N GLU A 210 -0.56 -17.31 0.31
CA GLU A 210 -0.42 -17.76 1.69
C GLU A 210 0.50 -16.74 2.30
N ALA A 211 -0.12 -15.88 3.10
CA ALA A 211 0.42 -14.57 3.35
C ALA A 211 1.80 -14.83 3.94
N ALA A 212 2.84 -14.31 3.29
CA ALA A 212 4.19 -14.24 3.85
C ALA A 212 4.02 -14.03 5.34
N GLU A 213 4.38 -15.05 6.13
CA GLU A 213 3.83 -15.31 7.46
C GLU A 213 3.50 -13.98 8.14
N ARG A 214 2.21 -13.63 8.16
CA ARG A 214 1.77 -12.43 8.87
C ARG A 214 2.30 -12.64 10.29
N PRO A 215 3.02 -11.67 10.88
CA PRO A 215 3.46 -11.83 12.25
C PRO A 215 2.24 -12.27 13.07
N PRO A 216 2.36 -13.37 13.85
CA PRO A 216 1.22 -13.96 14.53
C PRO A 216 0.48 -12.84 15.25
N LEU A 217 -0.84 -12.77 15.04
CA LEU A 217 -1.68 -11.81 15.72
C LEU A 217 -1.42 -11.94 17.22
N ALA A 218 -1.15 -10.80 17.87
CA ALA A 218 -1.09 -10.68 19.31
C ALA A 218 -2.25 -11.46 19.96
N THR A 219 -2.03 -12.11 21.10
CA THR A 219 -3.11 -12.92 21.73
C THR A 219 -4.34 -12.05 22.03
N ALA A 220 -4.12 -10.78 22.36
CA ALA A 220 -5.16 -9.77 22.53
C ALA A 220 -5.91 -9.45 21.22
N ASP A 221 -5.20 -9.38 20.09
CA ASP A 221 -5.80 -9.18 18.76
C ASP A 221 -6.64 -10.38 18.34
N VAL A 222 -6.21 -11.61 18.66
CA VAL A 222 -6.98 -12.82 18.33
C VAL A 222 -8.36 -12.79 18.99
N ASN A 223 -8.44 -12.33 20.24
CA ASN A 223 -9.72 -12.22 20.94
C ASN A 223 -10.59 -11.11 20.34
N LEU A 224 -10.01 -9.93 20.06
CA LEU A 224 -10.74 -8.84 19.40
C LEU A 224 -11.23 -9.24 18.01
N VAL A 225 -10.41 -9.91 17.20
CA VAL A 225 -10.80 -10.43 15.89
C VAL A 225 -11.99 -11.39 16.02
N LYS A 226 -11.95 -12.33 16.97
CA LYS A 226 -13.06 -13.25 17.23
C LYS A 226 -14.32 -12.52 17.65
N GLU A 227 -14.20 -11.51 18.51
CA GLU A 227 -15.31 -10.68 18.97
C GLU A 227 -15.95 -9.94 17.79
N VAL A 228 -15.15 -9.29 16.95
CA VAL A 228 -15.64 -8.58 15.77
C VAL A 228 -16.29 -9.53 14.77
N LEU A 229 -15.68 -10.68 14.47
CA LEU A 229 -16.29 -11.69 13.59
C LEU A 229 -17.62 -12.22 14.15
N THR A 230 -17.71 -12.40 15.46
CA THR A 230 -18.96 -12.81 16.13
C THR A 230 -20.02 -11.71 15.97
N ALA A 231 -19.66 -10.45 16.21
CA ALA A 231 -20.56 -9.32 16.03
C ALA A 231 -20.99 -9.15 14.56
N VAL A 232 -20.10 -9.38 13.59
CA VAL A 232 -20.44 -9.39 12.16
C VAL A 232 -21.48 -10.47 11.87
N ARG A 233 -21.29 -11.69 12.36
CA ARG A 233 -22.25 -12.79 12.16
C ARG A 233 -23.62 -12.52 12.79
N VAL A 234 -23.63 -11.93 13.99
CA VAL A 234 -24.87 -11.71 14.76
C VAL A 234 -25.60 -10.43 14.31
N HIS A 235 -24.86 -9.37 13.98
CA HIS A 235 -25.41 -8.02 13.78
C HIS A 235 -25.16 -7.44 12.38
N GLY A 236 -24.15 -7.91 11.64
CA GLY A 236 -23.71 -7.30 10.36
C GLY A 236 -24.78 -7.29 9.27
N ALA A 237 -25.73 -8.23 9.32
CA ALA A 237 -26.88 -8.26 8.42
C ALA A 237 -27.84 -7.06 8.61
N ARG A 238 -27.78 -6.34 9.73
CA ARG A 238 -28.72 -5.24 10.06
C ARG A 238 -28.06 -3.97 10.57
N LYS A 239 -26.79 -4.04 10.94
CA LYS A 239 -26.07 -2.94 11.61
C LYS A 239 -24.70 -2.71 10.99
N ILE A 240 -24.22 -1.48 11.12
CA ILE A 240 -22.83 -1.08 10.91
C ILE A 240 -22.02 -1.54 12.12
N ILE A 241 -20.92 -2.25 11.92
CA ILE A 241 -20.04 -2.67 13.02
C ILE A 241 -18.96 -1.61 13.21
N ALA A 242 -18.98 -0.92 14.35
CA ALA A 242 -18.07 0.18 14.65
C ALA A 242 -17.01 -0.20 15.69
N LEU A 243 -15.76 -0.21 15.26
CA LEU A 243 -14.59 -0.31 16.12
C LEU A 243 -14.35 1.06 16.76
N SER A 244 -14.48 1.14 18.09
CA SER A 244 -14.49 2.40 18.83
C SER A 244 -13.35 2.46 19.84
N GLY A 245 -12.54 3.52 19.79
CA GLY A 245 -11.40 3.67 20.70
C GLY A 245 -10.55 4.88 20.34
N ILE A 246 -9.68 5.29 21.27
CA ILE A 246 -8.79 6.45 21.08
C ILE A 246 -7.76 6.22 19.96
N PRO A 247 -7.13 7.27 19.40
CA PRO A 247 -6.09 7.12 18.38
C PRO A 247 -4.96 6.18 18.82
N GLY A 248 -4.35 5.43 17.91
CA GLY A 248 -3.24 4.51 18.25
C GLY A 248 -3.63 3.18 18.91
N THR A 249 -4.93 2.83 18.98
CA THR A 249 -5.39 1.52 19.51
C THR A 249 -5.43 0.39 18.46
N GLY A 250 -5.08 0.67 17.21
CA GLY A 250 -5.03 -0.35 16.16
C GLY A 250 -6.37 -0.65 15.45
N LYS A 251 -7.41 0.17 15.62
CA LYS A 251 -8.74 -0.01 14.98
C LYS A 251 -8.68 -0.25 13.47
N THR A 252 -7.96 0.59 12.74
CA THR A 252 -7.79 0.47 11.28
C THR A 252 -7.13 -0.86 10.91
N ARG A 253 -6.08 -1.25 11.62
CA ARG A 253 -5.41 -2.54 11.42
C ARG A 253 -6.38 -3.70 11.70
N LEU A 254 -7.14 -3.64 12.80
CA LEU A 254 -8.14 -4.65 13.16
C LEU A 254 -9.25 -4.76 12.10
N ALA A 255 -9.79 -3.63 11.62
CA ALA A 255 -10.81 -3.60 10.56
C ALA A 255 -10.31 -4.30 9.29
N ARG A 256 -9.06 -4.02 8.88
CA ARG A 256 -8.43 -4.64 7.71
C ARG A 256 -8.21 -6.15 7.89
N ILE A 257 -7.74 -6.59 9.06
CA ILE A 257 -7.57 -8.02 9.37
C ILE A 257 -8.92 -8.75 9.29
N VAL A 258 -9.96 -8.18 9.90
CA VAL A 258 -11.30 -8.77 9.89
C VAL A 258 -11.89 -8.77 8.48
N ALA A 259 -11.76 -7.67 7.74
CA ALA A 259 -12.21 -7.59 6.36
C ALA A 259 -11.56 -8.68 5.51
N ASP A 260 -10.24 -8.82 5.62
CA ASP A 260 -9.47 -9.85 4.91
C ASP A 260 -9.89 -11.27 5.30
N GLN A 261 -10.19 -11.55 6.57
CA GLN A 261 -10.71 -12.86 6.98
C GLN A 261 -12.11 -13.15 6.45
N ILE A 262 -12.98 -12.14 6.35
CA ILE A 262 -14.33 -12.29 5.76
C ILE A 262 -14.24 -12.49 4.24
N THR A 263 -13.29 -11.81 3.59
CA THR A 263 -13.13 -11.87 2.13
C THR A 263 -12.11 -12.92 1.67
N ASP A 264 -11.64 -13.81 2.56
CA ASP A 264 -10.60 -14.78 2.28
C ASP A 264 -9.37 -14.16 1.58
N GLY A 265 -9.02 -12.92 1.94
CA GLY A 265 -7.93 -12.16 1.32
C GLY A 265 -8.19 -11.63 -0.09
N ASP A 266 -9.39 -11.77 -0.63
CA ASP A 266 -9.77 -11.26 -1.96
C ASP A 266 -9.99 -9.73 -1.93
N PRO A 267 -9.09 -8.94 -2.54
CA PRO A 267 -9.20 -7.48 -2.52
C PRO A 267 -10.36 -6.96 -3.38
N SER A 268 -10.93 -7.78 -4.27
CA SER A 268 -12.06 -7.35 -5.11
C SER A 268 -13.38 -7.28 -4.34
N ARG A 269 -13.45 -8.01 -3.21
CA ARG A 269 -14.58 -8.10 -2.28
C ARG A 269 -14.49 -7.14 -1.10
N SER A 270 -13.43 -6.34 -1.01
CA SER A 270 -13.26 -5.32 0.02
C SER A 270 -13.04 -3.95 -0.59
N MET A 271 -13.68 -2.91 -0.05
CA MET A 271 -13.39 -1.52 -0.41
C MET A 271 -13.29 -0.67 0.84
N GLU A 272 -12.38 0.30 0.83
CA GLU A 272 -12.10 1.18 1.96
C GLU A 272 -12.31 2.64 1.54
N ILE A 273 -12.85 3.45 2.46
CA ILE A 273 -12.94 4.90 2.32
C ILE A 273 -12.71 5.55 3.68
N GLN A 274 -11.99 6.67 3.71
CA GLN A 274 -11.83 7.49 4.91
C GLN A 274 -12.75 8.71 4.83
N PHE A 275 -13.50 8.97 5.89
CA PHE A 275 -14.34 10.15 6.02
C PHE A 275 -13.54 11.35 6.54
N HIS A 276 -13.84 12.51 5.99
CA HIS A 276 -13.32 13.82 6.38
C HIS A 276 -14.47 14.83 6.45
N ASP A 277 -14.23 16.00 7.03
CA ASP A 277 -15.27 17.02 7.29
C ASP A 277 -16.05 17.43 6.03
N SER A 278 -15.41 17.40 4.86
CA SER A 278 -16.01 17.72 3.56
C SER A 278 -16.54 16.52 2.78
N THR A 279 -16.48 15.29 3.31
CA THR A 279 -17.05 14.12 2.64
C THR A 279 -18.56 14.30 2.51
N SER A 280 -19.06 14.12 1.30
CA SER A 280 -20.48 14.27 0.96
C SER A 280 -21.10 12.95 0.48
N TYR A 281 -22.42 12.95 0.26
CA TYR A 281 -23.11 11.83 -0.37
C TYR A 281 -22.53 11.54 -1.76
N GLU A 282 -22.16 12.59 -2.48
CA GLU A 282 -21.58 12.57 -3.82
C GLU A 282 -20.21 11.92 -3.90
N ASP A 283 -19.50 11.85 -2.77
CA ASP A 283 -18.20 11.20 -2.64
C ASP A 283 -18.32 9.73 -2.25
N PHE A 284 -19.41 9.35 -1.59
CA PHE A 284 -19.59 8.03 -0.98
C PHE A 284 -20.50 7.10 -1.78
N VAL A 285 -21.62 7.61 -2.31
CA VAL A 285 -22.65 6.81 -2.99
C VAL A 285 -22.57 6.97 -4.50
N GLU A 286 -22.85 8.15 -5.02
CA GLU A 286 -22.76 8.47 -6.45
C GLU A 286 -22.70 9.98 -6.64
N GLY A 287 -21.96 10.46 -7.64
CA GLY A 287 -21.82 11.89 -7.86
C GLY A 287 -21.45 12.24 -9.30
N PHE A 288 -21.79 13.46 -9.71
CA PHE A 288 -21.42 13.98 -11.02
C PHE A 288 -19.95 14.41 -11.02
N VAL A 289 -19.18 13.91 -11.98
CA VAL A 289 -17.80 14.35 -12.22
C VAL A 289 -17.69 14.98 -13.61
N PRO A 290 -16.81 15.99 -13.81
CA PRO A 290 -16.54 16.52 -15.13
C PRO A 290 -16.09 15.41 -16.10
N ARG A 291 -16.53 15.48 -17.34
CA ARG A 291 -16.00 14.62 -18.40
C ARG A 291 -14.62 15.09 -18.85
N ALA A 292 -13.76 14.16 -19.25
CA ALA A 292 -12.40 14.45 -19.70
C ALA A 292 -12.36 15.28 -21.00
N ASP A 293 -13.43 15.23 -21.79
CA ASP A 293 -13.62 16.02 -23.01
C ASP A 293 -14.08 17.46 -22.74
N GLY A 294 -14.26 17.84 -21.45
CA GLY A 294 -14.76 19.15 -21.04
C GLY A 294 -16.26 19.37 -21.32
N GLN A 295 -16.98 18.39 -21.87
CA GLN A 295 -18.39 18.53 -22.23
C GLN A 295 -19.31 18.02 -21.13
N GLY A 296 -19.53 18.87 -20.12
CA GLY A 296 -20.49 18.64 -19.05
C GLY A 296 -20.03 17.60 -18.03
N PHE A 297 -21.00 16.90 -17.43
CA PHE A 297 -20.78 16.00 -16.31
C PHE A 297 -21.26 14.59 -16.63
N GLN A 298 -20.63 13.60 -15.99
CA GLN A 298 -21.08 12.21 -15.99
C GLN A 298 -21.29 11.74 -14.56
N LEU A 299 -22.38 11.01 -14.34
CA LEU A 299 -22.60 10.35 -13.07
C LEU A 299 -21.58 9.23 -12.89
N ARG A 300 -20.94 9.16 -11.72
CA ARG A 300 -20.03 8.08 -11.35
C ARG A 300 -20.54 7.40 -10.08
N PRO A 301 -20.68 6.06 -10.07
CA PRO A 301 -20.84 5.34 -8.82
C PRO A 301 -19.56 5.49 -7.97
N LYS A 302 -19.73 5.60 -6.66
CA LYS A 302 -18.65 5.74 -5.68
C LYS A 302 -18.55 4.49 -4.82
N THR A 303 -17.83 4.56 -3.70
CA THR A 303 -17.39 3.39 -2.92
C THR A 303 -18.56 2.52 -2.49
N LEU A 304 -19.60 3.08 -1.88
CA LEU A 304 -20.77 2.31 -1.43
C LEU A 304 -21.48 1.65 -2.60
N ARG A 305 -21.80 2.42 -3.64
CA ARG A 305 -22.57 1.90 -4.78
C ARG A 305 -21.81 0.79 -5.49
N LYS A 306 -20.51 0.96 -5.73
CA LYS A 306 -19.65 -0.05 -6.38
C LYS A 306 -19.58 -1.36 -5.61
N ILE A 307 -19.33 -1.31 -4.29
CA ILE A 307 -19.20 -2.54 -3.50
C ILE A 307 -20.56 -3.23 -3.33
N ASN A 308 -21.63 -2.45 -3.21
CA ASN A 308 -22.98 -2.98 -3.13
C ASN A 308 -23.43 -3.67 -4.43
N GLU A 309 -23.16 -3.07 -5.59
CA GLU A 309 -23.44 -3.68 -6.90
C GLU A 309 -22.70 -5.02 -7.06
N LYS A 310 -21.40 -5.07 -6.73
CA LYS A 310 -20.64 -6.33 -6.73
C LYS A 310 -21.24 -7.39 -5.79
N ALA A 311 -21.64 -6.98 -4.59
CA ALA A 311 -22.25 -7.89 -3.62
C ALA A 311 -23.60 -8.45 -4.11
N LEU A 312 -24.40 -7.63 -4.82
CA LEU A 312 -25.65 -8.08 -5.45
C LEU A 312 -25.41 -9.07 -6.59
N GLU A 313 -24.34 -8.90 -7.36
CA GLU A 313 -23.96 -9.77 -8.49
C GLU A 313 -23.41 -11.12 -8.03
N ASP A 314 -22.83 -11.19 -6.81
CA ASP A 314 -22.26 -12.40 -6.22
C ASP A 314 -22.84 -12.67 -4.81
N PRO A 315 -24.10 -13.13 -4.71
CA PRO A 315 -24.77 -13.35 -3.43
C PRO A 315 -24.19 -14.53 -2.63
N GLY A 316 -23.31 -15.34 -3.23
CA GLY A 316 -22.70 -16.51 -2.59
C GLY A 316 -21.50 -16.19 -1.70
N ARG A 317 -21.00 -14.95 -1.73
CA ARG A 317 -19.79 -14.53 -1.02
C ARG A 317 -20.03 -13.25 -0.24
N GLU A 318 -19.32 -13.08 0.86
CA GLU A 318 -19.38 -11.84 1.66
C GLU A 318 -18.49 -10.76 1.06
N TYR A 319 -18.97 -9.52 1.15
CA TYR A 319 -18.30 -8.30 0.71
C TYR A 319 -18.16 -7.35 1.89
N VAL A 320 -17.06 -6.61 1.97
CA VAL A 320 -16.78 -5.73 3.10
C VAL A 320 -16.55 -4.29 2.62
N LEU A 321 -17.28 -3.36 3.22
CA LEU A 321 -17.03 -1.93 3.13
C LEU A 321 -16.41 -1.46 4.44
N VAL A 322 -15.18 -0.96 4.39
CA VAL A 322 -14.49 -0.35 5.53
C VAL A 322 -14.61 1.16 5.44
N ILE A 323 -15.21 1.79 6.45
CA ILE A 323 -15.32 3.25 6.58
C ILE A 323 -14.42 3.72 7.71
N GLU A 324 -13.30 4.35 7.39
CA GLU A 324 -12.40 4.93 8.38
C GLU A 324 -12.85 6.30 8.84
N GLU A 325 -12.60 6.61 10.11
CA GLU A 325 -12.90 7.91 10.71
C GLU A 325 -14.36 8.33 10.52
N PHE A 326 -15.30 7.40 10.66
CA PHE A 326 -16.71 7.60 10.37
C PHE A 326 -17.35 8.79 11.07
N THR A 327 -16.83 9.15 12.23
CA THR A 327 -17.30 10.30 12.98
C THR A 327 -16.85 11.63 12.38
N ARG A 328 -15.82 11.70 11.52
CA ARG A 328 -15.32 12.98 10.97
C ARG A 328 -16.19 13.58 9.87
N ALA A 329 -17.17 12.86 9.35
CA ALA A 329 -18.17 13.44 8.46
C ALA A 329 -19.55 13.49 9.12
N ASN A 330 -20.45 14.28 8.52
CA ASN A 330 -21.87 14.21 8.89
C ASN A 330 -22.45 12.87 8.40
N ALA A 331 -22.42 11.86 9.26
CA ALA A 331 -22.87 10.51 8.93
C ALA A 331 -24.30 10.46 8.39
N HIS A 332 -25.21 11.33 8.87
CA HIS A 332 -26.59 11.38 8.37
C HIS A 332 -26.62 11.78 6.90
N SER A 333 -25.92 12.86 6.53
CA SER A 333 -25.88 13.35 5.16
C SER A 333 -25.10 12.44 4.22
N VAL A 334 -23.99 11.87 4.68
CA VAL A 334 -23.12 11.03 3.84
C VAL A 334 -23.72 9.65 3.58
N LEU A 335 -24.28 8.99 4.60
CA LEU A 335 -24.82 7.64 4.43
C LEU A 335 -26.12 7.63 3.61
N GLY A 336 -26.90 8.72 3.63
CA GLY A 336 -28.15 8.83 2.88
C GLY A 336 -29.09 7.64 3.12
N GLU A 337 -29.48 6.97 2.04
CA GLU A 337 -30.40 5.85 2.05
C GLU A 337 -29.84 4.63 2.81
N LEU A 338 -28.50 4.42 2.84
CA LEU A 338 -27.89 3.30 3.54
C LEU A 338 -28.34 3.24 5.00
N LEU A 339 -28.46 4.40 5.66
CA LEU A 339 -28.87 4.47 7.05
C LEU A 339 -30.25 3.81 7.24
N THR A 340 -31.21 4.08 6.36
CA THR A 340 -32.54 3.46 6.47
C THR A 340 -32.53 2.00 6.04
N TYR A 341 -31.87 1.68 4.92
CA TYR A 341 -32.01 0.37 4.28
C TYR A 341 -31.06 -0.71 4.82
N ILE A 342 -30.09 -0.37 5.68
CA ILE A 342 -29.25 -1.37 6.34
C ILE A 342 -30.04 -2.31 7.26
N GLU A 343 -31.11 -1.81 7.90
CA GLU A 343 -32.03 -2.64 8.71
C GLU A 343 -33.06 -3.40 7.85
N HIS A 344 -33.23 -2.99 6.59
CA HIS A 344 -34.25 -3.47 5.67
C HIS A 344 -33.63 -3.95 4.34
N ARG A 345 -32.54 -4.71 4.43
CA ARG A 345 -31.89 -5.33 3.26
C ARG A 345 -32.91 -6.18 2.50
N GLY A 346 -32.81 -6.19 1.17
CA GLY A 346 -33.83 -6.84 0.32
C GLY A 346 -34.96 -5.93 -0.14
N ARG A 347 -35.11 -4.73 0.46
CA ARG A 347 -36.13 -3.76 0.06
C ARG A 347 -35.56 -2.79 -0.97
N ASN A 348 -36.24 -2.68 -2.11
CA ASN A 348 -35.88 -1.71 -3.14
C ASN A 348 -36.09 -0.27 -2.67
N PHE A 349 -35.21 0.61 -3.14
CA PHE A 349 -35.28 2.05 -2.98
C PHE A 349 -34.69 2.75 -4.20
N THR A 350 -35.05 4.03 -4.36
CA THR A 350 -34.55 4.87 -5.44
C THR A 350 -33.41 5.72 -4.93
N LEU A 351 -32.27 5.69 -5.62
CA LEU A 351 -31.13 6.54 -5.31
C LEU A 351 -31.42 8.01 -5.64
N SER A 352 -31.03 8.92 -4.75
CA SER A 352 -31.36 10.34 -4.85
C SER A 352 -30.85 11.05 -6.11
N ILE A 353 -29.73 10.65 -6.70
CA ILE A 353 -29.13 11.37 -7.85
C ILE A 353 -29.46 10.69 -9.17
N SER A 354 -29.18 9.40 -9.28
CA SER A 354 -29.42 8.63 -10.50
C SER A 354 -30.88 8.32 -10.77
N GLN A 355 -31.72 8.39 -9.74
CA GLN A 355 -33.12 7.94 -9.77
C GLN A 355 -33.26 6.47 -10.18
N SER A 356 -32.19 5.68 -10.04
CA SER A 356 -32.20 4.24 -10.32
C SER A 356 -32.68 3.46 -9.10
N GLU A 357 -33.41 2.37 -9.34
CA GLU A 357 -33.81 1.45 -8.27
C GLU A 357 -32.64 0.52 -7.90
N THR A 358 -32.44 0.34 -6.60
CA THR A 358 -31.46 -0.59 -6.05
C THR A 358 -31.91 -1.09 -4.68
N GLN A 359 -31.11 -1.94 -4.05
CA GLN A 359 -31.30 -2.41 -2.68
C GLN A 359 -29.94 -2.59 -2.01
N ILE A 360 -29.90 -2.59 -0.68
CA ILE A 360 -28.67 -2.94 0.04
C ILE A 360 -28.49 -4.47 -0.01
N ALA A 361 -27.34 -4.92 -0.49
CA ALA A 361 -27.01 -6.33 -0.66
C ALA A 361 -27.04 -7.07 0.69
N PRO A 362 -27.69 -8.23 0.81
CA PRO A 362 -27.74 -8.98 2.08
C PRO A 362 -26.37 -9.40 2.63
N ASN A 363 -25.42 -9.63 1.74
CA ASN A 363 -24.04 -10.09 1.97
C ASN A 363 -23.00 -8.95 2.10
N LEU A 364 -23.43 -7.68 2.12
CA LEU A 364 -22.53 -6.54 2.33
C LEU A 364 -22.33 -6.24 3.82
N ILE A 365 -21.14 -6.48 4.35
CA ILE A 365 -20.75 -6.11 5.71
C ILE A 365 -20.20 -4.68 5.70
N VAL A 366 -20.67 -3.82 6.61
CA VAL A 366 -20.14 -2.47 6.79
C VAL A 366 -19.37 -2.42 8.11
N LEU A 367 -18.05 -2.31 8.02
CA LEU A 367 -17.15 -2.11 9.14
C LEU A 367 -16.75 -0.64 9.20
N THR A 368 -16.57 -0.10 10.39
CA THR A 368 -16.11 1.27 10.55
C THR A 368 -15.19 1.46 11.74
N THR A 369 -14.31 2.47 11.65
CA THR A 369 -13.52 2.95 12.78
C THR A 369 -14.03 4.31 13.24
N MET A 370 -14.07 4.51 14.55
CA MET A 370 -14.46 5.80 15.15
C MET A 370 -13.63 6.11 16.39
N ASN A 371 -13.41 7.39 16.64
CA ASN A 371 -12.88 7.88 17.91
C ASN A 371 -14.03 8.45 18.75
N PRO A 372 -14.38 7.84 19.90
CA PRO A 372 -15.51 8.29 20.71
C PRO A 372 -15.29 9.68 21.35
N ARG A 373 -14.04 10.16 21.39
CA ARG A 373 -13.70 11.49 21.94
C ARG A 373 -13.79 12.62 20.91
N ASP A 374 -13.99 12.31 19.62
CA ASP A 374 -14.13 13.35 18.59
C ASP A 374 -15.43 14.13 18.79
N ARG A 375 -15.37 15.45 18.60
CA ARG A 375 -16.53 16.35 18.76
C ARG A 375 -17.73 15.92 17.91
N SER A 376 -17.47 15.37 16.74
CA SER A 376 -18.47 14.87 15.81
C SER A 376 -19.04 13.50 16.19
N ALA A 377 -18.30 12.70 16.95
CA ALA A 377 -18.81 11.47 17.57
C ALA A 377 -19.86 11.78 18.65
N LEU A 378 -19.66 12.89 19.39
CA LEU A 378 -20.59 13.39 20.40
C LEU A 378 -21.89 13.95 19.79
N SER A 379 -21.91 14.24 18.50
CA SER A 379 -23.09 14.71 17.77
C SER A 379 -23.82 13.61 16.98
N LEU A 380 -23.43 12.33 17.12
CA LEU A 380 -24.18 11.24 16.51
C LEU A 380 -25.56 11.12 17.16
N ASP A 381 -26.61 11.26 16.35
CA ASP A 381 -27.99 11.18 16.80
C ASP A 381 -28.41 9.73 17.16
N ASP A 382 -29.58 9.62 17.80
CA ASP A 382 -30.15 8.33 18.21
C ASP A 382 -30.46 7.42 17.00
N ALA A 383 -30.72 8.00 15.82
CA ALA A 383 -31.05 7.25 14.62
C ALA A 383 -29.84 6.50 14.08
N VAL A 384 -28.66 7.14 14.06
CA VAL A 384 -27.38 6.49 13.72
C VAL A 384 -26.98 5.52 14.82
N ASN A 385 -27.08 5.92 16.09
CA ASN A 385 -26.69 5.06 17.21
C ASN A 385 -27.46 3.73 17.24
N ARG A 386 -28.75 3.72 16.87
CA ARG A 386 -29.54 2.49 16.78
C ARG A 386 -28.96 1.47 15.78
N ARG A 387 -28.40 1.97 14.68
CA ARG A 387 -27.94 1.21 13.51
C ARG A 387 -26.47 0.85 13.56
N VAL A 388 -25.75 1.38 14.55
CA VAL A 388 -24.36 1.04 14.81
C VAL A 388 -24.29 0.04 15.96
N HIS A 389 -23.51 -1.02 15.79
CA HIS A 389 -23.10 -1.92 16.87
C HIS A 389 -21.63 -1.63 17.20
N ARG A 390 -21.37 -1.08 18.39
CA ARG A 390 -20.04 -0.60 18.80
C ARG A 390 -19.27 -1.70 19.51
N ILE A 391 -18.01 -1.87 19.12
CA ILE A 391 -17.04 -2.79 19.73
C ILE A 391 -15.88 -1.94 20.24
N PRO A 392 -15.66 -1.89 21.57
CA PRO A 392 -14.52 -1.18 22.14
C PRO A 392 -13.20 -1.80 21.70
N VAL A 393 -12.25 -0.95 21.27
CA VAL A 393 -10.87 -1.32 20.99
C VAL A 393 -9.99 -0.51 21.95
N PRO A 394 -9.74 -1.02 23.16
CA PRO A 394 -9.01 -0.29 24.19
C PRO A 394 -7.51 -0.25 23.90
N SER A 395 -6.82 0.63 24.63
CA SER A 395 -5.37 0.53 24.78
C SER A 395 -5.01 -0.78 25.47
N SER A 396 -3.90 -1.40 25.09
CA SER A 396 -3.53 -2.75 25.53
C SER A 396 -2.04 -2.82 25.82
N VAL A 397 -1.72 -3.10 27.08
CA VAL A 397 -0.34 -3.34 27.54
C VAL A 397 0.20 -4.62 26.90
N ALA A 398 -0.63 -5.65 26.76
CA ALA A 398 -0.24 -6.90 26.10
C ALA A 398 0.14 -6.65 24.63
N SER A 399 -0.66 -5.86 23.92
CA SER A 399 -0.38 -5.49 22.52
C SER A 399 0.87 -4.63 22.41
N LEU A 400 1.10 -3.69 23.35
CA LEU A 400 2.36 -2.92 23.42
C LEU A 400 3.57 -3.85 23.59
N LYS A 401 3.48 -4.79 24.54
CA LYS A 401 4.54 -5.74 24.85
C LYS A 401 4.87 -6.60 23.63
N GLU A 402 3.89 -7.24 23.02
CA GLU A 402 4.09 -8.12 21.87
C GLU A 402 4.62 -7.34 20.65
N MET A 403 4.12 -6.12 20.41
CA MET A 403 4.56 -5.25 19.31
C MET A 403 6.05 -4.88 19.40
N LEU A 404 6.60 -4.76 20.61
CA LEU A 404 7.96 -4.29 20.85
C LEU A 404 8.90 -5.36 21.39
N PHE A 405 8.40 -6.57 21.69
CA PHE A 405 9.17 -7.66 22.29
C PHE A 405 10.45 -7.98 21.53
N SER A 406 10.37 -8.04 20.20
CA SER A 406 11.52 -8.33 19.34
C SER A 406 12.29 -7.08 18.91
N ASN A 407 11.77 -5.88 19.20
CA ASN A 407 12.29 -4.61 18.71
C ASN A 407 13.04 -3.81 19.78
N LEU A 408 12.82 -4.09 21.07
CA LEU A 408 13.45 -3.39 22.19
C LEU A 408 14.15 -4.38 23.14
N PRO A 409 15.29 -3.98 23.75
CA PRO A 409 15.84 -4.71 24.88
C PRO A 409 14.81 -4.86 26.00
N HIS A 410 14.75 -6.03 26.66
CA HIS A 410 13.74 -6.32 27.69
C HIS A 410 13.68 -5.25 28.79
N GLU A 411 14.83 -4.80 29.30
CA GLU A 411 14.88 -3.77 30.34
C GLU A 411 14.30 -2.42 29.87
N VAL A 412 14.42 -2.12 28.58
CA VAL A 412 13.86 -0.89 27.99
C VAL A 412 12.34 -1.03 27.84
N LEU A 413 11.92 -2.18 27.34
CA LEU A 413 10.51 -2.50 27.15
C LEU A 413 9.75 -2.55 28.48
N ASP A 414 10.31 -3.16 29.52
CA ASP A 414 9.67 -3.32 30.82
C ASP A 414 9.37 -1.96 31.48
N ARG A 415 10.31 -1.01 31.44
CA ARG A 415 10.07 0.36 31.97
C ARG A 415 9.01 1.11 31.19
N LEU A 416 8.97 0.95 29.85
CA LEU A 416 7.92 1.54 29.02
C LEU A 416 6.56 0.94 29.35
N ILE A 417 6.49 -0.38 29.53
CA ILE A 417 5.27 -1.10 29.91
C ILE A 417 4.76 -0.64 31.27
N GLU A 418 5.64 -0.54 32.28
CA GLU A 418 5.26 -0.06 33.62
C GLU A 418 4.70 1.36 33.58
N TRP A 419 5.29 2.24 32.78
CA TRP A 419 4.78 3.59 32.60
C TRP A 419 3.43 3.58 31.87
N PHE A 420 3.30 2.82 30.79
CA PHE A 420 2.09 2.79 29.97
C PHE A 420 0.91 2.18 30.72
N ASP A 421 1.14 1.11 31.51
CA ASP A 421 0.12 0.48 32.36
C ASP A 421 -0.37 1.44 33.46
N ARG A 422 0.56 2.18 34.10
CA ARG A 422 0.23 3.15 35.14
C ARG A 422 -0.66 4.29 34.66
N HIS A 423 -0.51 4.73 33.42
CA HIS A 423 -1.23 5.87 32.85
C HIS A 423 -2.24 5.48 31.77
N LEU A 424 -2.57 4.20 31.64
CA LEU A 424 -3.30 3.63 30.51
C LEU A 424 -4.67 4.31 30.26
N GLU A 425 -5.39 4.63 31.34
CA GLU A 425 -6.73 5.21 31.28
C GLU A 425 -6.70 6.72 30.98
N ASP A 426 -5.63 7.39 31.41
CA ASP A 426 -5.49 8.84 31.31
C ASP A 426 -4.98 9.26 29.93
N LEU A 427 -4.15 8.46 29.27
CA LEU A 427 -3.51 8.85 28.03
C LEU A 427 -4.52 9.16 26.90
N PRO A 428 -4.26 10.21 26.09
CA PRO A 428 -5.11 10.54 24.94
C PRO A 428 -4.85 9.65 23.71
N PHE A 429 -3.92 8.71 23.81
CA PHE A 429 -3.49 7.82 22.73
C PHE A 429 -3.26 6.39 23.23
N GLY A 430 -3.25 5.44 22.29
CA GLY A 430 -2.98 4.03 22.54
C GLY A 430 -1.55 3.60 22.19
N HIS A 431 -1.30 2.32 22.44
CA HIS A 431 0.00 1.65 22.32
C HIS A 431 0.68 1.83 20.94
N GLY A 432 -0.09 2.01 19.86
CA GLY A 432 0.43 2.18 18.51
C GLY A 432 1.31 3.41 18.29
N VAL A 433 1.29 4.40 19.21
CA VAL A 433 2.25 5.52 19.18
C VAL A 433 3.71 5.05 19.23
N PHE A 434 3.97 3.89 19.86
CA PHE A 434 5.32 3.35 20.03
C PHE A 434 5.72 2.34 18.95
N ALA A 435 4.90 2.09 17.92
CA ALA A 435 5.05 0.96 16.99
C ALA A 435 6.41 0.88 16.27
N HIS A 436 7.12 2.00 16.15
CA HIS A 436 8.40 2.09 15.44
C HIS A 436 9.61 2.25 16.36
N ALA A 437 9.43 2.10 17.67
CA ALA A 437 10.54 2.17 18.63
C ALA A 437 11.50 0.99 18.45
N LYS A 438 12.80 1.30 18.26
CA LYS A 438 13.87 0.30 18.07
C LYS A 438 14.92 0.31 19.18
N ASP A 439 14.98 1.38 19.95
CA ASP A 439 15.87 1.54 21.09
C ASP A 439 15.37 2.66 22.01
N ALA A 440 16.12 2.95 23.08
CA ALA A 440 15.79 4.02 24.03
C ALA A 440 15.89 5.44 23.42
N GLY A 441 16.77 5.65 22.43
CA GLY A 441 16.89 6.92 21.71
C GLY A 441 15.63 7.19 20.89
N ALA A 442 15.16 6.19 20.15
CA ALA A 442 13.89 6.26 19.42
C ALA A 442 12.70 6.54 20.34
N LEU A 443 12.68 6.01 21.57
CA LEU A 443 11.63 6.33 22.55
C LEU A 443 11.70 7.79 23.03
N ALA A 444 12.91 8.35 23.17
CA ALA A 444 13.09 9.76 23.49
C ALA A 444 12.62 10.67 22.34
N ASP A 445 12.91 10.28 21.10
CA ASP A 445 12.47 10.98 19.90
C ASP A 445 10.94 10.93 19.75
N ILE A 446 10.34 9.74 19.92
CA ILE A 446 8.88 9.57 19.96
C ILE A 446 8.27 10.42 21.08
N PHE A 447 8.93 10.49 22.25
CA PHE A 447 8.44 11.30 23.33
C PHE A 447 8.43 12.78 22.98
N ASN A 448 9.55 13.31 22.50
CA ASN A 448 9.69 14.73 22.20
C ASN A 448 8.85 15.18 21.00
N GLY A 449 8.81 14.36 19.95
CA GLY A 449 8.14 14.68 18.68
C GLY A 449 6.67 14.31 18.62
N THR A 450 6.20 13.34 19.42
CA THR A 450 4.81 12.84 19.34
C THR A 450 4.09 12.83 20.68
N VAL A 451 4.62 12.19 21.72
CA VAL A 451 3.92 12.06 23.01
C VAL A 451 3.75 13.43 23.67
N ARG A 452 4.82 14.21 23.82
CA ARG A 452 4.78 15.52 24.46
C ARG A 452 3.78 16.46 23.78
N PRO A 453 3.76 16.63 22.44
CA PRO A 453 2.71 17.39 21.77
C PRO A 453 1.29 16.90 22.08
N LEU A 454 1.06 15.59 22.16
CA LEU A 454 -0.27 15.03 22.50
C LEU A 454 -0.69 15.29 23.96
N LEU A 455 0.27 15.46 24.86
CA LEU A 455 0.02 15.83 26.26
C LEU A 455 -0.05 17.34 26.48
N SER A 456 0.23 18.15 25.45
CA SER A 456 0.32 19.60 25.54
C SER A 456 -0.89 20.31 24.93
N ASP A 457 -1.13 21.54 25.36
CA ASP A 457 -2.01 22.48 24.68
C ASP A 457 -1.32 23.10 23.43
N PRO A 458 -2.03 23.88 22.61
CA PRO A 458 -1.45 24.54 21.43
C PRO A 458 -0.32 25.53 21.73
N LEU A 459 -0.12 25.94 22.99
CA LEU A 459 0.97 26.81 23.43
C LEU A 459 2.16 26.02 23.99
N GLY A 460 2.11 24.68 23.96
CA GLY A 460 3.15 23.79 24.45
C GLY A 460 3.16 23.60 25.97
N ARG A 461 2.10 24.01 26.68
CA ARG A 461 1.95 23.76 28.12
C ARG A 461 1.35 22.39 28.33
N ILE A 462 1.93 21.61 29.24
CA ILE A 462 1.39 20.29 29.58
C ILE A 462 0.02 20.47 30.21
N HIS A 463 -0.97 19.72 29.72
CA HIS A 463 -2.30 19.74 30.30
C HIS A 463 -2.27 19.10 31.69
N GLU A 464 -2.96 19.69 32.67
CA GLU A 464 -2.94 19.24 34.08
C GLU A 464 -3.26 17.74 34.22
N ALA A 465 -4.25 17.27 33.47
CA ALA A 465 -4.65 15.86 33.41
C ALA A 465 -3.51 14.88 33.01
N TYR A 466 -2.44 15.37 32.38
CA TYR A 466 -1.35 14.54 31.85
C TYR A 466 0.01 14.84 32.51
N GLU A 467 0.08 15.73 33.51
CA GLU A 467 1.35 16.09 34.16
C GLU A 467 2.06 14.88 34.77
N ALA A 468 1.31 13.98 35.42
CA ALA A 468 1.87 12.76 36.00
C ALA A 468 2.49 11.85 34.93
N ALA A 469 1.81 11.67 33.81
CA ALA A 469 2.30 10.89 32.67
C ALA A 469 3.54 11.53 32.05
N TYR A 470 3.50 12.84 31.80
CA TYR A 470 4.63 13.61 31.26
C TYR A 470 5.87 13.55 32.16
N ASN A 471 5.71 13.75 33.47
CA ASN A 471 6.82 13.83 34.41
C ASN A 471 7.49 12.48 34.70
N SER A 472 6.76 11.37 34.51
CA SER A 472 7.24 10.03 34.83
C SER A 472 7.67 9.22 33.61
N PHE A 473 7.68 9.80 32.40
CA PHE A 473 8.07 9.08 31.19
C PHE A 473 9.55 8.65 31.25
N PRO A 474 9.87 7.35 31.10
CA PRO A 474 11.18 6.79 31.47
C PRO A 474 12.35 7.22 30.58
N TYR A 475 12.09 7.70 29.36
CA TYR A 475 13.13 8.07 28.39
C TYR A 475 13.16 9.56 28.04
N ARG A 476 12.46 10.39 28.83
CA ARG A 476 12.30 11.83 28.53
C ARG A 476 13.62 12.56 28.33
N ASP A 477 14.61 12.23 29.16
CA ASP A 477 15.89 12.95 29.24
C ASP A 477 17.03 12.19 28.52
N THR A 478 16.70 11.21 27.66
CA THR A 478 17.69 10.46 26.87
C THR A 478 18.08 11.27 25.63
N GLN A 479 19.37 11.36 25.30
CA GLN A 479 19.83 12.09 24.11
C GLN A 479 19.42 11.37 22.81
N PRO A 480 18.92 12.09 21.79
CA PRO A 480 18.79 11.57 20.42
C PRO A 480 20.16 11.14 19.88
N LEU A 481 20.21 10.11 19.04
CA LEU A 481 21.42 9.79 18.28
C LEU A 481 21.72 10.96 17.34
N GLU A 482 22.84 11.65 17.54
CA GLU A 482 23.38 12.59 16.54
C GLU A 482 23.59 11.84 15.23
N GLU A 483 23.05 12.39 14.13
CA GLU A 483 23.34 11.93 12.78
C GLU A 483 24.86 11.88 12.58
N ALA A 484 25.37 10.70 12.24
CA ALA A 484 26.75 10.52 11.83
C ALA A 484 27.00 11.27 10.50
N VAL A 485 27.27 12.57 10.60
CA VAL A 485 27.81 13.37 9.51
C VAL A 485 29.21 13.84 9.90
N SER A 486 30.14 13.65 8.97
CA SER A 486 31.55 14.07 8.95
C SER A 486 32.57 13.10 9.57
N GLY A 487 32.85 12.05 8.80
CA GLY A 487 34.13 11.36 8.82
C GLY A 487 34.61 11.12 7.40
N ASP A 488 34.88 12.19 6.64
CA ASP A 488 35.77 12.08 5.49
C ASP A 488 37.02 12.93 5.71
N GLN A 489 38.15 12.27 5.52
CA GLN A 489 39.47 12.75 5.88
C GLN A 489 39.95 13.81 4.90
N GLY A 490 40.68 14.78 5.44
CA GLY A 490 41.25 15.88 4.68
C GLY A 490 42.20 15.42 3.57
N SER A 491 41.98 15.97 2.37
CA SER A 491 43.01 16.12 1.37
C SER A 491 43.77 17.42 1.60
N LYS A 492 45.06 17.28 1.87
CA LYS A 492 46.11 18.30 1.93
C LYS A 492 46.10 19.26 0.73
N LEU A 493 46.35 20.54 1.01
CA LEU A 493 47.12 21.54 0.21
C LEU A 493 47.43 22.70 1.18
N SER A 494 48.55 22.64 1.92
CA SER A 494 49.84 23.31 1.63
C SER A 494 49.79 24.85 1.69
N ASP A 495 50.24 25.37 2.83
CA ASP A 495 51.10 26.53 3.09
C ASP A 495 51.30 27.58 1.97
N ALA A 496 51.02 28.86 2.29
CA ALA A 496 52.01 29.87 2.70
C ALA A 496 51.63 31.32 2.32
N GLU A 497 52.04 32.25 3.19
CA GLU A 497 52.30 33.69 2.99
C GLU A 497 51.19 34.74 3.28
N GLY A 498 51.33 35.41 4.44
CA GLY A 498 51.68 36.85 4.51
C GLY A 498 50.63 37.94 4.20
N ILE A 499 49.97 38.46 5.25
CA ILE A 499 49.74 39.88 5.67
C ILE A 499 50.02 41.01 4.62
N PRO A 500 49.31 42.18 4.51
CA PRO A 500 48.40 42.85 5.47
C PRO A 500 47.08 43.48 4.93
N SER A 501 46.29 43.95 5.89
CA SER A 501 45.25 44.98 5.81
C SER A 501 45.67 46.29 5.12
N ILE A 502 44.82 46.82 4.22
CA ILE A 502 44.66 48.26 4.00
C ILE A 502 43.18 48.55 3.73
N ASP A 503 42.61 49.40 4.58
CA ASP A 503 41.40 50.18 4.36
C ASP A 503 41.76 51.42 3.53
N GLN A 504 40.99 51.73 2.48
CA GLN A 504 40.70 53.11 2.03
C GLN A 504 39.74 53.14 0.83
N SER A 505 38.57 53.74 1.06
CA SER A 505 37.74 54.54 0.13
C SER A 505 37.29 53.94 -1.21
N ALA A 506 35.98 53.65 -1.33
CA ALA A 506 35.01 54.34 -2.22
C ALA A 506 33.69 53.54 -2.28
#